data_AF-A0A0F7SIR2-F1
#
_entry.id   AF-A0A0F7SIR2-F1
#
_cell.length_a   1.000
_cell.length_b   1.000
_cell.length_c   1.000
_cell.angle_alpha   90.00
_cell.angle_beta   90.00
_cell.angle_gamma   90.00
#
_symmetry.space_group_name_H-M   'P 1'
#
loop_
_entity.id
_entity.type
_entity.pdbx_description
1 polymer ?
#
loop_
_entity_poly.entity_id
_entity_poly.type
_entity_poly.pdbx_seq_one_letter_code
_entity_poly.pdbx_strand_id
1 'polypeptide(L)'
;MSTTINVSEIVTQAIQVLPSPSKDQDKVDQWVATAKQGEIKDLDELNKKLTPLTYLFNQELTTADVATYASLHPTYSVLPASEHFARPALTRYLLHIQSHPAVAPLLANFAPITVDVNALPPLERKSAATKEKKPKKPTEEAKAVATNAAPAAKGAVEGITDKLAGLKVQAEGALGSVAGAVGSLAESVVGSVVGAKNAVVGQAGDAAQAVEGQVKKEKKEKKEKKPKAPVVAAEPTGPMPSMIDLRVGHILSVEKHPDADSLYVEKVDVGEAEPRTIVSGLVNYMTIDEVKDKRIVVVANMKPVAMRGIKSFAMVLCATSSDGKDGGIEFVQPPPASKPGDRIYFEGAKYENETPLDVLNPKKKVFEAIQPGFTTLSTLEAAWVDPSTKEAHRIRTADGFCRVAKFVGASLS
;
A
#
# COMPACT_ATOMS: atom_id res chain seq x y z
N MET A 1 21.48 31.98 -31.24
CA MET A 1 22.57 31.48 -30.35
C MET A 1 21.90 30.64 -29.29
N SER A 2 22.37 29.41 -29.02
CA SER A 2 21.76 28.62 -27.94
C SER A 2 22.36 29.05 -26.62
N THR A 3 21.56 29.68 -25.76
CA THR A 3 21.97 29.98 -24.39
C THR A 3 21.97 28.66 -23.61
N THR A 4 23.14 28.07 -23.41
CA THR A 4 23.29 26.88 -22.55
C THR A 4 23.11 27.29 -21.10
N ILE A 5 21.84 27.45 -20.69
CA ILE A 5 21.45 27.89 -19.35
C ILE A 5 22.03 26.92 -18.32
N ASN A 6 22.91 27.42 -17.46
CA ASN A 6 23.67 26.59 -16.54
C ASN A 6 22.85 26.28 -15.28
N VAL A 7 22.50 24.99 -15.09
CA VAL A 7 21.78 24.50 -13.91
C VAL A 7 22.44 24.94 -12.60
N SER A 8 23.77 25.05 -12.56
CA SER A 8 24.49 25.50 -11.36
C SER A 8 24.32 26.99 -11.07
N GLU A 9 24.14 27.83 -12.09
CA GLU A 9 23.95 29.27 -11.93
C GLU A 9 22.58 29.58 -11.34
N ILE A 10 21.52 28.98 -11.89
CA ILE A 10 20.15 29.10 -11.37
C ILE A 10 20.04 28.53 -9.96
N VAL A 11 20.66 27.38 -9.67
CA VAL A 11 20.69 26.83 -8.31
C VAL A 11 21.37 27.81 -7.34
N THR A 12 22.44 28.48 -7.75
CA THR A 12 23.12 29.49 -6.92
C THR A 12 22.23 30.71 -6.66
N GLN A 13 21.44 31.15 -7.64
CA GLN A 13 20.45 32.22 -7.46
C GLN A 13 19.27 31.75 -6.57
N ALA A 14 18.79 30.51 -6.75
CA ALA A 14 17.69 29.95 -5.98
C ALA A 14 18.00 29.83 -4.48
N ILE A 15 19.26 29.54 -4.10
CA ILE A 15 19.74 29.54 -2.70
C ILE A 15 19.53 30.91 -2.03
N GLN A 16 19.49 32.02 -2.78
CA GLN A 16 19.29 33.36 -2.22
C GLN A 16 17.82 33.75 -2.03
N VAL A 17 16.88 33.01 -2.64
CA VAL A 17 15.45 33.38 -2.71
C VAL A 17 14.54 32.34 -2.05
N LEU A 18 14.99 31.07 -1.96
CA LEU A 18 14.26 30.00 -1.27
C LEU A 18 14.76 29.84 0.17
N PRO A 19 13.89 29.43 1.12
CA PRO A 19 14.31 29.10 2.47
C PRO A 19 15.20 27.85 2.47
N SER A 20 16.23 27.83 3.33
CA SER A 20 17.02 26.62 3.57
C SER A 20 16.17 25.57 4.31
N PRO A 21 15.94 24.37 3.76
CA PRO A 21 15.11 23.36 4.40
C PRO A 21 15.75 22.85 5.70
N SER A 22 14.99 22.96 6.81
CA SER A 22 15.48 22.66 8.17
C SER A 22 15.68 21.17 8.46
N LYS A 23 15.22 20.31 7.55
CA LYS A 23 15.35 18.85 7.57
C LYS A 23 15.72 18.38 6.16
N ASP A 24 16.39 17.25 6.04
CA ASP A 24 16.73 16.59 4.76
C ASP A 24 17.62 17.38 3.78
N GLN A 25 18.28 18.46 4.21
CA GLN A 25 19.25 19.24 3.41
C GLN A 25 20.26 18.36 2.64
N ASP A 26 20.85 17.35 3.28
CA ASP A 26 21.80 16.42 2.62
C ASP A 26 21.20 15.73 1.39
N LYS A 27 19.90 15.41 1.41
CA LYS A 27 19.17 14.78 0.30
C LYS A 27 18.83 15.79 -0.80
N VAL A 28 18.58 17.04 -0.42
CA VAL A 28 18.37 18.16 -1.36
C VAL A 28 19.67 18.41 -2.13
N ASP A 29 20.81 18.49 -1.44
CA ASP A 29 22.11 18.69 -2.08
C ASP A 29 22.55 17.49 -2.92
N GLN A 30 22.29 16.26 -2.47
CA GLN A 30 22.48 15.06 -3.29
C GLN A 30 21.65 15.11 -4.58
N TRP A 31 20.37 15.47 -4.50
CA TRP A 31 19.50 15.57 -5.67
C TRP A 31 19.91 16.72 -6.61
N VAL A 32 20.36 17.85 -6.06
CA VAL A 32 20.94 18.96 -6.82
C VAL A 32 22.20 18.51 -7.58
N ALA A 33 23.03 17.63 -7.03
CA ALA A 33 24.17 17.07 -7.74
C ALA A 33 23.74 16.19 -8.93
N THR A 34 22.80 15.26 -8.73
CA THR A 34 22.23 14.42 -9.80
C THR A 34 21.57 15.25 -10.91
N ALA A 35 20.86 16.33 -10.55
CA ALA A 35 20.26 17.27 -11.51
C ALA A 35 21.31 18.03 -12.34
N LYS A 36 22.41 18.47 -11.72
CA LYS A 36 23.55 19.10 -12.40
C LYS A 36 24.31 18.15 -13.33
N GLN A 37 24.33 16.86 -13.02
CA GLN A 37 24.94 15.81 -13.84
C GLN A 37 24.06 15.38 -15.03
N GLY A 38 22.80 15.82 -15.10
CA GLY A 38 21.87 15.47 -16.17
C GLY A 38 21.44 14.00 -16.15
N GLU A 39 21.46 13.36 -14.97
CA GLU A 39 21.12 11.94 -14.82
C GLU A 39 19.61 11.67 -14.73
N ILE A 40 18.79 12.72 -14.62
CA ILE A 40 17.31 12.64 -14.59
C ILE A 40 16.75 12.30 -15.98
N LYS A 41 16.94 11.04 -16.40
CA LYS A 41 16.62 10.55 -17.75
C LYS A 41 15.33 9.73 -17.82
N ASP A 42 14.92 9.07 -16.73
CA ASP A 42 13.65 8.34 -16.67
C ASP A 42 12.51 9.28 -16.25
N LEU A 43 11.77 9.80 -17.24
CA LEU A 43 10.61 10.66 -17.03
C LEU A 43 9.40 9.89 -16.47
N ASP A 44 9.35 8.57 -16.62
CA ASP A 44 8.23 7.72 -16.20
C ASP A 44 8.39 7.22 -14.75
N GLU A 45 9.61 6.97 -14.29
CA GLU A 45 9.93 6.85 -12.86
C GLU A 45 9.70 8.19 -12.14
N LEU A 46 10.21 9.30 -12.68
CA LEU A 46 10.00 10.61 -12.06
C LEU A 46 8.51 10.99 -12.00
N ASN A 47 7.74 10.75 -13.06
CA ASN A 47 6.28 10.98 -13.05
C ASN A 47 5.60 10.15 -11.94
N LYS A 48 5.98 8.88 -11.74
CA LYS A 48 5.45 8.05 -10.63
C LYS A 48 5.86 8.60 -9.26
N LYS A 49 7.12 9.03 -9.09
CA LYS A 49 7.61 9.65 -7.85
C LYS A 49 6.86 10.95 -7.52
N LEU A 50 6.50 11.73 -8.53
CA LEU A 50 5.77 13.00 -8.38
C LEU A 50 4.25 12.84 -8.22
N THR A 51 3.67 11.66 -8.43
CA THR A 51 2.21 11.43 -8.28
C THR A 51 1.67 11.84 -6.90
N PRO A 52 2.27 11.44 -5.75
CA PRO A 52 1.78 11.83 -4.43
C PRO A 52 2.42 13.13 -3.88
N LEU A 53 3.24 13.84 -4.67
CA LEU A 53 4.08 14.94 -4.19
C LEU A 53 3.71 16.27 -4.85
N THR A 54 3.67 17.36 -4.07
CA THR A 54 3.56 18.73 -4.61
C THR A 54 4.92 19.22 -5.11
N TYR A 55 5.93 19.12 -4.24
CA TYR A 55 7.36 19.37 -4.49
C TYR A 55 8.17 18.08 -4.17
N LEU A 56 9.42 17.99 -4.61
CA LEU A 56 10.28 16.82 -4.40
C LEU A 56 10.45 16.42 -2.93
N PHE A 57 10.36 17.39 -2.02
CA PHE A 57 10.45 17.22 -0.57
C PHE A 57 9.12 17.61 0.11
N ASN A 58 8.05 16.94 -0.33
CA ASN A 58 6.66 17.08 0.11
C ASN A 58 6.06 18.50 -0.10
N GLN A 59 6.22 19.39 0.88
CA GLN A 59 5.46 20.65 1.03
C GLN A 59 6.33 21.90 0.91
N GLU A 60 7.65 21.79 1.03
CA GLU A 60 8.58 22.91 0.87
C GLU A 60 9.12 22.97 -0.56
N LEU A 61 9.19 24.18 -1.14
CA LEU A 61 9.82 24.41 -2.43
C LEU A 61 11.33 24.58 -2.23
N THR A 62 12.12 23.63 -2.75
CA THR A 62 13.57 23.54 -2.49
C THR A 62 14.40 23.88 -3.73
N THR A 63 15.71 24.05 -3.53
CA THR A 63 16.68 24.22 -4.62
C THR A 63 16.74 22.99 -5.55
N ALA A 64 16.40 21.80 -5.05
CA ALA A 64 16.29 20.58 -5.86
C ALA A 64 15.13 20.63 -6.85
N ASP A 65 14.02 21.31 -6.52
CA ASP A 65 12.90 21.50 -7.43
C ASP A 65 13.30 22.38 -8.63
N VAL A 66 13.97 23.50 -8.35
CA VAL A 66 14.48 24.43 -9.38
C VAL A 66 15.59 23.77 -10.21
N ALA A 67 16.49 23.00 -9.59
CA ALA A 67 17.52 22.22 -10.29
C ALA A 67 16.89 21.20 -11.26
N THR A 68 15.82 20.53 -10.83
CA THR A 68 15.09 19.54 -11.64
C THR A 68 14.37 20.19 -12.80
N TYR A 69 13.72 21.35 -12.58
CA TYR A 69 13.13 22.14 -13.66
C TYR A 69 14.20 22.53 -14.69
N ALA A 70 15.32 23.13 -14.25
CA ALA A 70 16.39 23.59 -15.13
C ALA A 70 17.07 22.43 -15.91
N SER A 71 17.19 21.25 -15.30
CA SER A 71 17.76 20.05 -15.93
C SER A 71 16.82 19.42 -16.97
N LEU A 72 15.52 19.39 -16.70
CA LEU A 72 14.52 18.75 -17.58
C LEU A 72 13.99 19.68 -18.68
N HIS A 73 13.94 20.99 -18.45
CA HIS A 73 13.31 21.95 -19.36
C HIS A 73 13.78 21.84 -20.82
N PRO A 74 15.10 21.73 -21.13
CA PRO A 74 15.57 21.65 -22.52
C PRO A 74 15.04 20.44 -23.28
N THR A 75 14.75 19.34 -22.59
CA THR A 75 14.19 18.11 -23.15
C THR A 75 12.66 18.15 -23.15
N TYR A 76 12.05 18.67 -22.09
CA TYR A 76 10.60 18.58 -21.86
C TYR A 76 9.79 19.63 -22.64
N SER A 77 10.35 20.83 -22.80
CA SER A 77 9.69 21.95 -23.50
C SER A 77 9.53 21.74 -25.01
N VAL A 78 10.25 20.77 -25.60
CA VAL A 78 10.17 20.39 -27.02
C VAL A 78 9.34 19.13 -27.28
N LEU A 79 8.80 18.48 -26.23
CA LEU A 79 7.95 17.30 -26.39
C LEU A 79 6.57 17.66 -26.97
N PRO A 80 5.95 16.76 -27.76
CA PRO A 80 4.59 16.96 -28.24
C PRO A 80 3.58 16.89 -27.08
N ALA A 81 2.46 17.59 -27.21
CA ALA A 81 1.42 17.66 -26.17
C ALA A 81 0.91 16.27 -25.70
N SER A 82 0.92 15.27 -26.58
CA SER A 82 0.59 13.87 -26.24
C SER A 82 1.48 13.29 -25.14
N GLU A 83 2.78 13.64 -25.10
CA GLU A 83 3.70 13.21 -24.03
C GLU A 83 3.54 14.00 -22.74
N HIS A 84 3.06 15.25 -22.81
CA HIS A 84 2.63 16.01 -21.64
C HIS A 84 1.38 15.36 -21.00
N PHE A 85 0.42 14.90 -21.81
CA PHE A 85 -0.75 14.18 -21.31
C PHE A 85 -0.43 12.76 -20.80
N ALA A 86 0.61 12.11 -21.34
CA ALA A 86 1.06 10.81 -20.84
C ALA A 86 1.68 10.87 -19.43
N ARG A 87 2.22 12.03 -19.00
CA ARG A 87 2.96 12.20 -17.73
C ARG A 87 2.39 13.31 -16.84
N PRO A 88 1.10 13.24 -16.47
CA PRO A 88 0.36 14.37 -15.91
C PRO A 88 0.89 14.89 -14.57
N ALA A 89 1.52 14.05 -13.73
CA ALA A 89 2.11 14.49 -12.47
C ALA A 89 3.39 15.30 -12.69
N LEU A 90 4.22 14.90 -13.67
CA LEU A 90 5.39 15.65 -14.11
C LEU A 90 4.98 16.99 -14.78
N THR A 91 3.95 16.97 -15.62
CA THR A 91 3.40 18.20 -16.26
C THR A 91 2.89 19.19 -15.21
N ARG A 92 2.07 18.71 -14.26
CA ARG A 92 1.58 19.49 -13.10
C ARG A 92 2.73 20.11 -12.32
N TYR A 93 3.75 19.31 -12.01
CA TYR A 93 4.91 19.73 -11.22
C TYR A 93 5.73 20.83 -11.92
N LEU A 94 6.06 20.66 -13.20
CA LEU A 94 6.84 21.66 -13.96
C LEU A 94 6.09 22.98 -14.14
N LEU A 95 4.79 22.92 -14.47
CA LEU A 95 3.94 24.12 -14.55
C LEU A 95 3.80 24.84 -13.20
N HIS A 96 3.65 24.08 -12.11
CA HIS A 96 3.55 24.62 -10.76
C HIS A 96 4.81 25.42 -10.37
N ILE A 97 6.00 24.86 -10.61
CA ILE A 97 7.30 25.53 -10.37
C ILE A 97 7.44 26.78 -11.26
N GLN A 98 7.13 26.67 -12.55
CA GLN A 98 7.17 27.80 -13.50
C GLN A 98 6.26 28.97 -13.05
N SER A 99 5.11 28.66 -12.45
CA SER A 99 4.14 29.65 -11.98
C SER A 99 4.45 30.24 -10.60
N HIS A 100 5.41 29.68 -9.85
CA HIS A 100 5.59 30.03 -8.44
C HIS A 100 6.24 31.42 -8.25
N PRO A 101 5.63 32.37 -7.51
CA PRO A 101 6.09 33.77 -7.47
C PRO A 101 7.55 33.98 -7.07
N ALA A 102 8.09 33.14 -6.16
CA ALA A 102 9.49 33.23 -5.72
C ALA A 102 10.52 32.72 -6.76
N VAL A 103 10.08 31.99 -7.79
CA VAL A 103 10.96 31.29 -8.74
C VAL A 103 10.72 31.70 -10.19
N ALA A 104 9.52 32.17 -10.54
CA ALA A 104 9.21 32.71 -11.87
C ALA A 104 10.22 33.79 -12.37
N PRO A 105 10.75 34.71 -11.53
CA PRO A 105 11.80 35.66 -11.96
C PRO A 105 13.12 34.97 -12.35
N LEU A 106 13.50 33.90 -11.63
CA LEU A 106 14.71 33.10 -11.92
C LEU A 106 14.55 32.29 -13.21
N LEU A 107 13.31 31.90 -13.54
CA LEU A 107 12.99 31.08 -14.71
C LEU A 107 12.64 31.90 -15.96
N ALA A 108 12.67 33.24 -15.89
CA ALA A 108 12.32 34.13 -17.01
C ALA A 108 13.19 33.95 -18.27
N ASN A 109 14.37 33.32 -18.15
CA ASN A 109 15.24 32.98 -19.27
C ASN A 109 14.84 31.70 -20.03
N PHE A 110 13.91 30.88 -19.48
CA PHE A 110 13.37 29.70 -20.15
C PHE A 110 12.11 30.05 -20.94
N ALA A 111 11.92 29.42 -22.10
CA ALA A 111 10.64 29.47 -22.81
C ALA A 111 9.53 28.85 -21.94
N PRO A 112 8.37 29.48 -21.73
CA PRO A 112 7.34 28.93 -20.87
C PRO A 112 6.79 27.62 -21.45
N ILE A 113 6.77 26.57 -20.63
CA ILE A 113 6.05 25.33 -20.93
C ILE A 113 4.56 25.67 -20.94
N THR A 114 3.88 25.31 -22.03
CA THR A 114 2.44 25.50 -22.23
C THR A 114 1.80 24.19 -22.66
N VAL A 115 0.66 23.84 -22.06
CA VAL A 115 -0.12 22.66 -22.43
C VAL A 115 -1.29 23.08 -23.32
N ASP A 116 -1.37 22.51 -24.53
CA ASP A 116 -2.51 22.75 -25.42
C ASP A 116 -3.73 21.95 -24.95
N VAL A 117 -4.64 22.63 -24.24
CA VAL A 117 -5.91 22.07 -23.75
C VAL A 117 -6.87 21.62 -24.87
N ASN A 118 -6.61 21.97 -26.12
CA ASN A 118 -7.40 21.50 -27.28
C ASN A 118 -6.90 20.14 -27.80
N ALA A 119 -5.67 19.74 -27.46
CA ALA A 119 -5.05 18.48 -27.85
C ALA A 119 -5.27 17.34 -26.82
N LEU A 120 -6.25 17.47 -25.91
CA LEU A 120 -6.56 16.43 -24.93
C LEU A 120 -6.95 15.11 -25.62
N PRO A 121 -6.41 13.95 -25.17
CA PRO A 121 -6.87 12.65 -25.63
C PRO A 121 -8.38 12.44 -25.39
N PRO A 122 -9.10 11.76 -26.29
CA PRO A 122 -10.51 11.43 -26.09
C PRO A 122 -10.74 10.69 -24.76
N LEU A 123 -11.72 11.15 -23.98
CA LEU A 123 -12.05 10.55 -22.68
C LEU A 123 -12.71 9.17 -22.87
N GLU A 124 -11.90 8.10 -22.81
CA GLU A 124 -12.39 6.71 -22.80
C GLU A 124 -13.19 6.40 -21.52
N ARG A 125 -14.46 6.81 -21.52
CA ARG A 125 -15.45 6.32 -20.57
C ARG A 125 -15.71 4.85 -20.87
N LYS A 126 -15.14 3.93 -20.08
CA LYS A 126 -15.61 2.54 -20.03
C LYS A 126 -17.12 2.56 -19.80
N SER A 127 -17.89 2.14 -20.80
CA SER A 127 -19.33 2.05 -20.69
C SER A 127 -19.70 1.07 -19.57
N ALA A 128 -20.55 1.50 -18.65
CA ALA A 128 -21.09 0.62 -17.62
C ALA A 128 -21.79 -0.56 -18.31
N ALA A 129 -21.44 -1.79 -17.94
CA ALA A 129 -21.93 -2.99 -18.62
C ALA A 129 -23.44 -3.14 -18.44
N THR A 130 -24.21 -2.73 -19.45
CA THR A 130 -25.67 -2.83 -19.48
C THR A 130 -26.09 -4.29 -19.37
N LYS A 131 -26.72 -4.68 -18.24
CA LYS A 131 -27.27 -6.02 -18.08
C LYS A 131 -28.45 -6.22 -19.05
N GLU A 132 -28.20 -6.94 -20.14
CA GLU A 132 -29.25 -7.31 -21.09
C GLU A 132 -30.36 -8.13 -20.40
N LYS A 133 -31.61 -7.79 -20.70
CA LYS A 133 -32.76 -8.64 -20.37
C LYS A 133 -32.90 -9.68 -21.49
N LYS A 134 -33.02 -10.97 -21.12
CA LYS A 134 -33.35 -12.06 -22.07
C LYS A 134 -34.58 -11.69 -22.92
N PRO A 135 -34.51 -11.73 -24.26
CA PRO A 135 -35.67 -11.49 -25.12
C PRO A 135 -36.77 -12.54 -24.96
N LYS A 136 -38.01 -12.15 -25.27
CA LYS A 136 -39.09 -13.12 -25.56
C LYS A 136 -38.95 -13.63 -27.00
N LYS A 137 -39.45 -14.84 -27.24
CA LYS A 137 -39.49 -15.52 -28.55
C LYS A 137 -40.28 -14.69 -29.59
N PRO A 138 -39.75 -14.42 -30.79
CA PRO A 138 -40.52 -13.79 -31.88
C PRO A 138 -41.50 -14.77 -32.54
N THR A 139 -42.56 -14.22 -33.14
CA THR A 139 -43.42 -14.92 -34.10
C THR A 139 -42.99 -14.57 -35.53
N GLU A 140 -43.30 -15.45 -36.46
CA GLU A 140 -43.06 -15.34 -37.90
C GLU A 140 -44.00 -14.35 -38.59
N GLU A 141 -43.48 -13.47 -39.47
CA GLU A 141 -44.00 -13.16 -40.83
C GLU A 141 -43.28 -11.97 -41.52
N ALA A 142 -43.66 -11.68 -42.77
CA ALA A 142 -43.34 -10.50 -43.59
C ALA A 142 -41.88 -10.30 -44.10
N LYS A 143 -41.61 -10.84 -45.30
CA LYS A 143 -40.55 -10.36 -46.22
C LYS A 143 -40.94 -8.99 -46.81
N ALA A 144 -39.97 -8.18 -47.26
CA ALA A 144 -39.69 -7.99 -48.70
C ALA A 144 -38.73 -6.81 -49.04
N VAL A 145 -38.20 -6.84 -50.27
CA VAL A 145 -37.55 -5.77 -51.06
C VAL A 145 -36.25 -5.14 -50.52
N ALA A 146 -35.12 -5.68 -51.00
CA ALA A 146 -34.04 -4.88 -51.60
C ALA A 146 -33.26 -5.78 -52.58
N THR A 147 -33.25 -5.46 -53.88
CA THR A 147 -32.55 -6.22 -54.92
C THR A 147 -31.66 -5.32 -55.78
N ASN A 148 -30.50 -5.87 -56.17
CA ASN A 148 -29.51 -5.33 -57.10
C ASN A 148 -28.72 -4.10 -56.57
N ALA A 149 -27.47 -3.86 -56.97
CA ALA A 149 -26.65 -4.53 -57.99
C ALA A 149 -25.17 -4.71 -57.57
N ALA A 150 -24.54 -5.71 -58.20
CA ALA A 150 -23.09 -5.99 -58.28
C ALA A 150 -22.88 -6.79 -59.61
N PRO A 151 -21.68 -7.26 -60.03
CA PRO A 151 -20.34 -7.13 -59.44
C PRO A 151 -19.22 -6.77 -60.46
N ALA A 152 -17.95 -6.86 -60.02
CA ALA A 152 -16.67 -7.10 -60.75
C ALA A 152 -15.57 -6.16 -60.23
N ALA A 153 -14.29 -6.53 -60.05
CA ALA A 153 -13.56 -7.81 -60.06
C ALA A 153 -12.20 -7.54 -59.36
N LYS A 154 -11.38 -8.47 -58.85
CA LYS A 154 -11.38 -9.95 -58.81
C LYS A 154 -10.47 -10.40 -57.65
N GLY A 155 -10.84 -11.46 -56.92
CA GLY A 155 -9.84 -12.37 -56.33
C GLY A 155 -9.54 -13.52 -57.32
N ALA A 156 -8.94 -14.66 -56.96
CA ALA A 156 -8.04 -15.06 -55.87
C ALA A 156 -7.80 -16.58 -56.08
N VAL A 157 -6.55 -17.08 -55.96
CA VAL A 157 -6.15 -18.50 -56.07
C VAL A 157 -4.65 -18.62 -55.72
N GLU A 158 -4.12 -19.70 -55.13
CA GLU A 158 -4.69 -20.82 -54.35
C GLU A 158 -3.54 -21.53 -53.60
N GLY A 159 -3.82 -22.54 -52.75
CA GLY A 159 -2.80 -23.37 -52.06
C GLY A 159 -2.92 -23.35 -50.53
N ILE A 160 -3.89 -24.03 -49.90
CA ILE A 160 -4.04 -25.49 -49.68
C ILE A 160 -3.17 -26.02 -48.51
N THR A 161 -3.82 -26.81 -47.65
CA THR A 161 -3.33 -27.58 -46.47
C THR A 161 -1.86 -28.00 -46.53
N ASP A 162 -1.05 -27.78 -45.50
CA ASP A 162 -1.01 -28.46 -44.18
C ASP A 162 -0.06 -27.65 -43.23
N LYS A 163 0.07 -27.81 -41.91
CA LYS A 163 -0.18 -28.95 -40.99
C LYS A 163 -0.26 -28.48 -39.53
N LEU A 164 -0.76 -29.32 -38.63
CA LEU A 164 -0.73 -29.11 -37.18
C LEU A 164 0.65 -29.52 -36.58
N ALA A 165 1.25 -28.62 -35.79
CA ALA A 165 2.31 -28.81 -34.77
C ALA A 165 3.54 -29.72 -35.06
N GLY A 166 4.77 -29.16 -34.90
CA GLY A 166 6.00 -29.96 -34.94
C GLY A 166 7.26 -29.28 -34.37
N LEU A 167 7.69 -29.77 -33.19
CA LEU A 167 9.06 -29.90 -32.64
C LEU A 167 10.13 -28.76 -32.70
N LYS A 168 11.01 -28.78 -31.67
CA LYS A 168 12.38 -28.22 -31.69
C LYS A 168 13.32 -29.18 -32.45
N VAL A 169 14.44 -28.68 -33.03
CA VAL A 169 15.86 -29.17 -32.87
C VAL A 169 16.81 -28.75 -34.05
N GLN A 170 17.84 -27.95 -33.72
CA GLN A 170 19.28 -27.92 -34.13
C GLN A 170 19.80 -27.96 -35.61
N ALA A 171 21.14 -27.67 -35.70
CA ALA A 171 22.14 -27.70 -36.80
C ALA A 171 22.31 -26.38 -37.60
N GLU A 172 23.44 -25.64 -37.64
CA GLU A 172 24.89 -25.93 -37.83
C GLU A 172 25.30 -26.18 -39.31
N GLY A 173 26.42 -25.66 -39.86
CA GLY A 173 27.42 -24.68 -39.34
C GLY A 173 28.73 -24.63 -40.18
N ALA A 174 29.48 -23.51 -40.15
CA ALA A 174 30.90 -23.33 -40.57
C ALA A 174 31.39 -21.92 -40.12
N LEU A 175 32.54 -21.63 -39.48
CA LEU A 175 33.97 -22.04 -39.60
C LEU A 175 34.69 -21.41 -40.82
N GLY A 176 35.83 -20.70 -40.70
CA GLY A 176 36.69 -20.31 -39.55
C GLY A 176 37.89 -19.47 -40.06
N SER A 177 38.94 -19.08 -39.32
CA SER A 177 39.25 -19.04 -37.87
C SER A 177 40.65 -18.42 -37.63
N VAL A 178 40.90 -17.65 -36.55
CA VAL A 178 42.24 -17.21 -36.08
C VAL A 178 42.32 -17.38 -34.54
N ALA A 179 43.53 -17.51 -33.96
CA ALA A 179 43.72 -18.18 -32.66
C ALA A 179 44.41 -17.37 -31.55
N GLY A 180 44.03 -17.67 -30.30
CA GLY A 180 44.92 -17.91 -29.15
C GLY A 180 45.58 -16.73 -28.42
N ALA A 181 45.34 -16.63 -27.10
CA ALA A 181 46.37 -16.89 -26.08
C ALA A 181 45.81 -16.96 -24.64
N VAL A 182 46.49 -17.73 -23.78
CA VAL A 182 46.47 -17.78 -22.29
C VAL A 182 45.16 -17.72 -21.49
N GLY A 183 44.91 -18.82 -20.76
CA GLY A 183 44.21 -18.79 -19.46
C GLY A 183 45.15 -18.35 -18.30
N SER A 184 44.87 -18.67 -17.03
CA SER A 184 44.53 -20.02 -16.59
C SER A 184 44.04 -20.12 -15.13
N LEU A 185 43.67 -21.37 -14.78
CA LEU A 185 43.63 -22.01 -13.47
C LEU A 185 42.32 -22.00 -12.69
N ALA A 186 42.10 -23.11 -11.97
CA ALA A 186 40.83 -23.50 -11.37
C ALA A 186 41.01 -24.31 -10.07
N GLU A 187 40.03 -24.15 -9.18
CA GLU A 187 39.49 -25.17 -8.25
C GLU A 187 40.33 -25.64 -7.03
N SER A 188 39.65 -26.42 -6.16
CA SER A 188 40.06 -26.87 -4.81
C SER A 188 40.05 -25.78 -3.71
N VAL A 189 39.78 -26.05 -2.42
CA VAL A 189 39.71 -27.30 -1.63
C VAL A 189 38.47 -27.27 -0.69
N VAL A 190 37.95 -28.44 -0.29
CA VAL A 190 36.99 -28.60 0.82
C VAL A 190 37.68 -29.24 2.05
N GLY A 191 37.56 -28.64 3.24
CA GLY A 191 37.55 -29.38 4.52
C GLY A 191 38.61 -29.09 5.61
N SER A 192 38.12 -28.55 6.73
CA SER A 192 38.33 -29.08 8.10
C SER A 192 39.61 -28.87 8.94
N VAL A 193 39.41 -28.12 10.04
CA VAL A 193 39.69 -28.51 11.47
C VAL A 193 41.04 -28.14 12.15
N VAL A 194 40.93 -27.80 13.45
CA VAL A 194 41.92 -27.32 14.46
C VAL A 194 42.44 -25.88 14.29
N GLY A 195 42.47 -24.99 15.30
CA GLY A 195 41.78 -24.99 16.61
C GLY A 195 42.56 -24.36 17.79
N ALA A 196 41.94 -23.41 18.52
CA ALA A 196 42.36 -22.85 19.82
C ALA A 196 43.65 -21.96 19.83
N LYS A 197 43.93 -21.06 20.79
CA LYS A 197 43.25 -20.68 22.07
C LYS A 197 43.67 -19.28 22.60
N ASN A 198 42.81 -18.72 23.47
CA ASN A 198 43.03 -17.71 24.56
C ASN A 198 44.33 -17.86 25.40
N ALA A 199 44.80 -16.87 26.22
CA ALA A 199 44.44 -15.44 26.41
C ALA A 199 45.64 -14.54 26.90
N VAL A 200 45.88 -14.07 28.15
CA VAL A 200 45.27 -14.27 29.50
C VAL A 200 45.83 -13.29 30.58
N VAL A 201 44.99 -12.78 31.53
CA VAL A 201 45.32 -12.23 32.90
C VAL A 201 46.07 -10.86 33.01
N GLY A 202 45.96 -10.02 34.06
CA GLY A 202 45.18 -10.00 35.35
C GLY A 202 45.43 -8.67 36.14
N GLN A 203 45.22 -8.49 37.46
CA GLN A 203 44.79 -9.36 38.58
C GLN A 203 44.48 -8.53 39.89
N ALA A 204 43.44 -8.91 40.67
CA ALA A 204 43.15 -8.67 42.13
C ALA A 204 43.27 -7.27 42.82
N GLY A 205 42.56 -6.95 43.92
CA GLY A 205 41.47 -7.67 44.63
C GLY A 205 41.12 -7.14 46.04
N ASP A 206 40.12 -7.81 46.66
CA ASP A 206 39.72 -7.91 48.09
C ASP A 206 39.07 -6.76 48.91
N ALA A 207 37.87 -7.03 49.44
CA ALA A 207 37.38 -6.77 50.81
C ALA A 207 35.98 -7.41 50.99
N ALA A 208 35.60 -7.86 52.20
CA ALA A 208 34.43 -8.77 52.39
C ALA A 208 33.53 -8.46 53.61
N GLN A 209 32.30 -8.99 53.59
CA GLN A 209 31.67 -9.68 54.74
C GLN A 209 30.44 -10.53 54.32
N ALA A 210 29.94 -11.38 55.23
CA ALA A 210 29.07 -12.52 54.89
C ALA A 210 28.06 -12.88 56.00
N VAL A 211 27.08 -13.74 55.66
CA VAL A 211 26.37 -14.64 56.60
C VAL A 211 25.89 -15.91 55.87
N GLU A 212 25.89 -17.04 56.58
CA GLU A 212 25.54 -18.38 56.08
C GLU A 212 24.05 -18.72 56.29
N GLY A 213 23.52 -19.79 55.65
CA GLY A 213 22.07 -20.08 55.70
C GLY A 213 21.56 -21.52 55.46
N GLN A 214 22.43 -22.52 55.28
CA GLN A 214 22.10 -23.96 55.16
C GLN A 214 21.21 -24.44 53.98
N VAL A 215 21.10 -25.78 53.86
CA VAL A 215 20.57 -26.53 52.72
C VAL A 215 19.80 -27.77 53.19
N LYS A 216 18.60 -28.03 52.64
CA LYS A 216 18.17 -29.41 52.32
C LYS A 216 17.06 -29.47 51.26
N LYS A 217 16.77 -30.68 50.80
CA LYS A 217 16.27 -31.00 49.45
C LYS A 217 15.54 -32.33 49.47
N GLU A 218 14.22 -32.36 49.25
CA GLU A 218 13.51 -33.64 49.08
C GLU A 218 12.31 -33.61 48.11
N LYS A 219 12.62 -33.97 46.86
CA LYS A 219 11.95 -35.05 46.11
C LYS A 219 10.40 -35.16 46.17
N LYS A 220 9.74 -34.41 45.30
CA LYS A 220 8.90 -34.93 44.19
C LYS A 220 8.31 -36.34 44.35
N GLU A 221 6.98 -36.43 44.42
CA GLU A 221 6.23 -37.52 43.77
C GLU A 221 5.07 -36.97 42.88
N LYS A 222 4.13 -37.82 42.45
CA LYS A 222 3.68 -37.85 41.03
C LYS A 222 2.26 -38.41 40.84
N LYS A 223 1.67 -38.13 39.65
CA LYS A 223 0.38 -38.63 39.10
C LYS A 223 -0.85 -37.94 39.72
N GLU A 224 -1.97 -37.80 39.02
CA GLU A 224 -2.42 -38.57 37.84
C GLU A 224 -2.47 -37.83 36.48
N LYS A 225 -2.30 -38.60 35.40
CA LYS A 225 -2.83 -38.28 34.07
C LYS A 225 -4.11 -39.13 33.88
N LYS A 226 -5.25 -38.50 33.61
CA LYS A 226 -6.34 -39.15 32.86
C LYS A 226 -6.23 -38.81 31.37
N PRO A 227 -6.70 -39.68 30.45
CA PRO A 227 -6.38 -39.55 29.03
C PRO A 227 -7.20 -38.45 28.37
N LYS A 228 -6.54 -37.58 27.58
CA LYS A 228 -7.23 -36.87 26.50
C LYS A 228 -7.49 -37.89 25.39
N ALA A 229 -8.76 -38.20 25.13
CA ALA A 229 -9.17 -38.81 23.88
C ALA A 229 -8.76 -37.91 22.69
N PRO A 230 -8.55 -38.46 21.48
CA PRO A 230 -8.21 -37.66 20.30
C PRO A 230 -9.44 -36.86 19.85
N VAL A 231 -9.64 -35.69 20.44
CA VAL A 231 -10.53 -34.67 19.87
C VAL A 231 -9.88 -34.24 18.57
N VAL A 232 -10.48 -34.65 17.46
CA VAL A 232 -10.07 -34.23 16.12
C VAL A 232 -10.38 -32.74 15.99
N ALA A 233 -9.38 -31.91 16.29
CA ALA A 233 -9.40 -30.51 15.90
C ALA A 233 -9.32 -30.46 14.37
N ALA A 234 -10.49 -30.48 13.72
CA ALA A 234 -10.59 -30.27 12.29
C ALA A 234 -9.96 -28.91 11.96
N GLU A 235 -8.91 -28.91 11.12
CA GLU A 235 -8.35 -27.64 10.66
C GLU A 235 -9.44 -26.88 9.89
N PRO A 236 -9.74 -25.62 10.24
CA PRO A 236 -10.80 -24.88 9.58
C PRO A 236 -10.51 -24.73 8.08
N THR A 237 -11.54 -24.97 7.26
CA THR A 237 -11.49 -24.86 5.81
C THR A 237 -11.32 -23.41 5.36
N GLY A 238 -10.06 -22.98 5.25
CA GLY A 238 -9.68 -21.65 4.79
C GLY A 238 -9.79 -20.55 5.86
N PRO A 239 -9.49 -19.29 5.51
CA PRO A 239 -9.74 -18.14 6.37
C PRO A 239 -11.25 -17.92 6.52
N MET A 240 -11.72 -17.62 7.73
CA MET A 240 -13.12 -17.29 8.01
C MET A 240 -13.22 -16.02 8.86
N PRO A 241 -14.28 -15.21 8.72
CA PRO A 241 -14.39 -13.92 9.41
C PRO A 241 -14.48 -14.06 10.92
N SER A 242 -15.08 -15.15 11.42
CA SER A 242 -15.16 -15.50 12.85
C SER A 242 -13.82 -15.73 13.53
N MET A 243 -12.72 -15.92 12.78
CA MET A 243 -11.36 -16.00 13.34
C MET A 243 -10.85 -14.64 13.87
N ILE A 244 -11.46 -13.53 13.44
CA ILE A 244 -11.05 -12.16 13.77
C ILE A 244 -11.77 -11.72 15.04
N ASP A 245 -11.01 -11.26 16.04
CA ASP A 245 -11.56 -10.73 17.29
C ASP A 245 -11.90 -9.26 17.08
N LEU A 246 -13.19 -8.97 16.87
CA LEU A 246 -13.72 -7.62 16.81
C LEU A 246 -14.34 -7.26 18.16
N ARG A 247 -13.96 -6.10 18.71
CA ARG A 247 -14.52 -5.59 19.97
C ARG A 247 -14.88 -4.11 19.86
N VAL A 248 -15.76 -3.67 20.74
CA VAL A 248 -16.00 -2.24 20.99
C VAL A 248 -14.79 -1.65 21.70
N GLY A 249 -14.19 -0.61 21.12
CA GLY A 249 -13.18 0.23 21.76
C GLY A 249 -13.77 1.58 22.16
N HIS A 250 -13.26 2.18 23.24
CA HIS A 250 -13.56 3.57 23.62
C HIS A 250 -12.27 4.39 23.76
N ILE A 251 -12.18 5.50 23.04
CA ILE A 251 -10.96 6.30 22.93
C ILE A 251 -10.87 7.31 24.11
N LEU A 252 -10.00 7.03 25.08
CA LEU A 252 -9.78 7.82 26.29
C LEU A 252 -8.91 9.06 26.05
N SER A 253 -7.84 8.90 25.26
CA SER A 253 -6.96 10.00 24.84
C SER A 253 -6.43 9.78 23.42
N VAL A 254 -6.08 10.89 22.78
CA VAL A 254 -5.54 10.96 21.42
C VAL A 254 -4.44 12.00 21.40
N GLU A 255 -3.24 11.59 21.02
CA GLU A 255 -2.07 12.46 20.88
C GLU A 255 -1.48 12.31 19.47
N LYS A 256 -0.82 13.34 18.94
CA LYS A 256 -0.07 13.19 17.68
C LYS A 256 1.22 12.42 17.93
N HIS A 257 1.56 11.49 17.03
CA HIS A 257 2.79 10.71 17.16
C HIS A 257 4.02 11.62 17.03
N PRO A 258 4.98 11.59 18.00
CA PRO A 258 6.11 12.54 18.02
C PRO A 258 6.95 12.50 16.75
N ASP A 259 7.24 11.29 16.23
CA ASP A 259 8.06 11.09 15.03
C ASP A 259 7.25 10.87 13.72
N ALA A 260 5.95 11.23 13.67
CA ALA A 260 5.12 10.99 12.49
C ALA A 260 3.86 11.86 12.39
N ASP A 261 3.90 12.87 11.51
CA ASP A 261 2.82 13.87 11.34
C ASP A 261 1.46 13.30 10.90
N SER A 262 1.45 12.12 10.28
CA SER A 262 0.24 11.44 9.77
C SER A 262 -0.35 10.40 10.74
N LEU A 263 0.26 10.19 11.91
CA LEU A 263 -0.17 9.18 12.89
C LEU A 263 -0.69 9.82 14.18
N TYR A 264 -1.82 9.34 14.67
CA TYR A 264 -2.23 9.53 16.06
C TYR A 264 -1.77 8.34 16.91
N VAL A 265 -1.66 8.58 18.22
CA VAL A 265 -1.45 7.57 19.25
C VAL A 265 -2.66 7.63 20.17
N GLU A 266 -3.47 6.58 20.18
CA GLU A 266 -4.68 6.51 21.00
C GLU A 266 -4.47 5.63 22.24
N LYS A 267 -5.11 6.01 23.34
CA LYS A 267 -5.41 5.11 24.46
C LYS A 267 -6.83 4.63 24.35
N VAL A 268 -7.02 3.34 24.07
CA VAL A 268 -8.33 2.75 23.82
C VAL A 268 -8.63 1.68 24.86
N ASP A 269 -9.70 1.91 25.62
CA ASP A 269 -10.31 0.89 26.47
C ASP A 269 -11.01 -0.14 25.58
N VAL A 270 -10.73 -1.42 25.81
CA VAL A 270 -11.28 -2.58 25.09
C VAL A 270 -11.83 -3.64 26.06
N GLY A 271 -12.25 -3.22 27.26
CA GLY A 271 -12.74 -4.09 28.33
C GLY A 271 -11.65 -4.98 28.96
N GLU A 272 -10.40 -4.53 28.87
CA GLU A 272 -9.23 -5.18 29.49
C GLU A 272 -8.75 -4.36 30.68
N ALA A 273 -7.91 -4.95 31.54
CA ALA A 273 -7.47 -4.29 32.79
C ALA A 273 -6.64 -3.02 32.57
N GLU A 274 -6.05 -2.84 31.37
CA GLU A 274 -5.23 -1.70 30.98
C GLU A 274 -5.62 -1.23 29.57
N PRO A 275 -5.81 0.08 29.31
CA PRO A 275 -6.10 0.59 27.98
C PRO A 275 -4.97 0.33 26.98
N ARG A 276 -5.31 -0.26 25.83
CA ARG A 276 -4.36 -0.54 24.77
C ARG A 276 -3.86 0.75 24.13
N THR A 277 -2.56 0.81 23.85
CA THR A 277 -2.03 1.79 22.89
C THR A 277 -2.39 1.33 21.48
N ILE A 278 -3.08 2.19 20.73
CA ILE A 278 -3.27 2.04 19.28
C ILE A 278 -2.49 3.17 18.58
N VAL A 279 -2.11 2.94 17.33
CA VAL A 279 -1.53 3.97 16.46
C VAL A 279 -2.30 3.96 15.14
N SER A 280 -3.06 5.02 14.86
CA SER A 280 -3.90 5.12 13.65
C SER A 280 -3.41 6.17 12.66
N GLY A 281 -3.66 5.95 11.36
CA GLY A 281 -3.27 6.86 10.27
C GLY A 281 -4.28 7.96 9.96
N LEU A 282 -4.94 8.52 10.99
CA LEU A 282 -6.16 9.32 10.82
C LEU A 282 -5.98 10.84 10.84
N VAL A 283 -4.76 11.36 11.09
CA VAL A 283 -4.49 12.81 11.25
C VAL A 283 -4.91 13.65 10.05
N ASN A 284 -4.85 13.08 8.83
CA ASN A 284 -5.22 13.76 7.59
C ASN A 284 -6.73 13.74 7.30
N TYR A 285 -7.53 13.03 8.10
CA TYR A 285 -8.95 12.75 7.82
C TYR A 285 -9.90 13.17 8.94
N MET A 286 -9.45 13.15 10.20
CA MET A 286 -10.24 13.50 11.38
C MET A 286 -9.42 14.31 12.40
N THR A 287 -10.03 15.29 13.02
CA THR A 287 -9.42 16.11 14.09
C THR A 287 -9.41 15.38 15.44
N ILE A 288 -8.58 15.83 16.38
CA ILE A 288 -8.47 15.22 17.72
C ILE A 288 -9.84 15.18 18.42
N ASP A 289 -10.64 16.24 18.31
CA ASP A 289 -11.97 16.34 18.93
C ASP A 289 -13.03 15.45 18.24
N GLU A 290 -12.79 15.03 17.00
CA GLU A 290 -13.61 14.05 16.29
C GLU A 290 -13.21 12.60 16.59
N VAL A 291 -12.00 12.35 17.10
CA VAL A 291 -11.50 11.01 17.47
C VAL A 291 -11.65 10.75 18.97
N LYS A 292 -11.48 11.75 19.84
CA LYS A 292 -11.57 11.60 21.29
C LYS A 292 -13.00 11.26 21.76
N ASP A 293 -13.09 10.47 22.82
CA ASP A 293 -14.35 10.05 23.48
C ASP A 293 -15.34 9.34 22.53
N LYS A 294 -14.85 8.79 21.40
CA LYS A 294 -15.65 7.97 20.48
C LYS A 294 -15.66 6.50 20.90
N ARG A 295 -16.79 5.85 20.65
CA ARG A 295 -16.89 4.40 20.53
C ARG A 295 -16.56 4.00 19.10
N ILE A 296 -15.70 2.99 18.95
CA ILE A 296 -15.18 2.49 17.67
C ILE A 296 -15.20 0.96 17.64
N VAL A 297 -15.07 0.38 16.46
CA VAL A 297 -14.76 -1.05 16.30
C VAL A 297 -13.24 -1.24 16.20
N VAL A 298 -12.67 -2.16 16.97
CA VAL A 298 -11.25 -2.53 16.92
C VAL A 298 -11.03 -4.00 16.61
N VAL A 299 -9.94 -4.29 15.89
CA VAL A 299 -9.40 -5.64 15.69
C VAL A 299 -8.41 -5.94 16.81
N ALA A 300 -8.80 -6.80 17.75
CA ALA A 300 -8.10 -7.03 19.01
C ALA A 300 -7.09 -8.20 18.98
N ASN A 301 -7.15 -9.10 18.00
CA ASN A 301 -6.25 -10.27 17.90
C ASN A 301 -5.16 -10.15 16.83
N MET A 302 -4.89 -8.95 16.29
CA MET A 302 -3.71 -8.74 15.46
C MET A 302 -2.41 -8.82 16.28
N LYS A 303 -1.35 -9.36 15.67
CA LYS A 303 -0.02 -9.32 16.29
C LYS A 303 0.44 -7.85 16.41
N PRO A 304 0.90 -7.36 17.58
CA PRO A 304 1.32 -5.97 17.76
C PRO A 304 2.40 -5.52 16.76
N VAL A 305 2.22 -4.34 16.19
CA VAL A 305 3.09 -3.73 15.17
C VAL A 305 3.77 -2.50 15.74
N ALA A 306 5.08 -2.38 15.55
CA ALA A 306 5.82 -1.17 15.87
C ALA A 306 5.72 -0.18 14.69
N MET A 307 5.00 0.92 14.91
CA MET A 307 4.87 2.03 13.97
C MET A 307 5.72 3.19 14.51
N ARG A 308 6.79 3.55 13.78
CA ARG A 308 7.69 4.68 14.10
C ARG A 308 8.27 4.68 15.53
N GLY A 309 8.32 3.52 16.18
CA GLY A 309 8.86 3.31 17.53
C GLY A 309 7.79 2.87 18.54
N ILE A 310 6.57 3.36 18.40
CA ILE A 310 5.44 3.02 19.29
C ILE A 310 4.79 1.71 18.84
N LYS A 311 4.42 0.85 19.78
CA LYS A 311 3.71 -0.41 19.50
C LYS A 311 2.20 -0.18 19.52
N SER A 312 1.54 -0.42 18.39
CA SER A 312 0.08 -0.58 18.34
C SER A 312 -0.30 -2.01 18.71
N PHE A 313 -1.27 -2.16 19.62
CA PHE A 313 -1.75 -3.45 20.15
C PHE A 313 -3.12 -3.85 19.60
N ALA A 314 -3.70 -3.07 18.69
CA ALA A 314 -4.92 -3.35 17.95
C ALA A 314 -4.94 -2.49 16.66
N MET A 315 -6.01 -2.56 15.89
CA MET A 315 -6.26 -1.70 14.73
C MET A 315 -7.69 -1.17 14.77
N VAL A 316 -7.91 0.12 14.49
CA VAL A 316 -9.27 0.70 14.42
C VAL A 316 -9.86 0.41 13.04
N LEU A 317 -11.03 -0.21 13.00
CA LEU A 317 -11.74 -0.51 11.75
C LEU A 317 -12.49 0.74 11.27
N CYS A 318 -12.06 1.29 10.13
CA CYS A 318 -12.63 2.50 9.54
C CYS A 318 -13.28 2.19 8.20
N ALA A 319 -14.32 2.93 7.84
CA ALA A 319 -14.94 2.90 6.52
C ALA A 319 -14.30 3.95 5.61
N THR A 320 -13.67 3.51 4.53
CA THR A 320 -13.15 4.37 3.46
C THR A 320 -14.18 4.47 2.34
N SER A 321 -14.43 5.68 1.83
CA SER A 321 -15.36 5.92 0.72
C SER A 321 -15.08 5.04 -0.51
N SER A 322 -16.12 4.76 -1.30
CA SER A 322 -16.00 4.05 -2.59
C SER A 322 -15.09 4.76 -3.58
N ASP A 323 -14.98 6.08 -3.44
CA ASP A 323 -14.13 6.94 -4.29
C ASP A 323 -12.67 6.99 -3.81
N GLY A 324 -12.31 6.16 -2.82
CA GLY A 324 -10.99 6.10 -2.20
C GLY A 324 -10.85 7.00 -0.98
N LYS A 325 -9.62 7.14 -0.48
CA LYS A 325 -9.32 7.89 0.75
C LYS A 325 -9.59 9.38 0.61
N ASP A 326 -9.46 9.92 -0.60
CA ASP A 326 -9.75 11.32 -0.91
C ASP A 326 -11.26 11.62 -0.86
N GLY A 327 -12.11 10.59 -1.01
CA GLY A 327 -13.55 10.65 -0.72
C GLY A 327 -13.90 10.63 0.77
N GLY A 328 -12.90 10.50 1.65
CA GLY A 328 -13.03 10.53 3.11
C GLY A 328 -12.99 9.16 3.79
N ILE A 329 -12.79 9.22 5.11
CA ILE A 329 -12.75 8.07 6.02
C ILE A 329 -13.60 8.41 7.26
N GLU A 330 -14.41 7.46 7.72
CA GLU A 330 -15.20 7.60 8.96
C GLU A 330 -15.11 6.33 9.82
N PHE A 331 -15.39 6.44 11.13
CA PHE A 331 -15.37 5.27 12.02
C PHE A 331 -16.56 4.34 11.77
N VAL A 332 -16.32 3.03 11.89
CA VAL A 332 -17.41 2.09 12.17
C VAL A 332 -17.80 2.27 13.63
N GLN A 333 -19.02 2.75 13.87
CA GLN A 333 -19.58 3.01 15.18
C GLN A 333 -20.39 1.79 15.65
N PRO A 334 -20.14 1.25 16.86
CA PRO A 334 -21.01 0.24 17.45
C PRO A 334 -22.31 0.87 17.98
N PRO A 335 -23.33 0.07 18.35
CA PRO A 335 -24.57 0.59 18.92
C PRO A 335 -24.34 1.49 20.16
N PRO A 336 -25.13 2.57 20.35
CA PRO A 336 -24.92 3.51 21.46
C PRO A 336 -25.00 2.89 22.87
N ALA A 337 -25.67 1.75 23.02
CA ALA A 337 -25.80 1.01 24.27
C ALA A 337 -24.55 0.19 24.64
N SER A 338 -23.72 -0.17 23.66
CA SER A 338 -22.58 -1.08 23.85
C SER A 338 -21.42 -0.41 24.60
N LYS A 339 -20.65 -1.24 25.30
CA LYS A 339 -19.62 -0.92 26.29
C LYS A 339 -18.24 -1.31 25.77
N PRO A 340 -17.15 -0.73 26.30
CA PRO A 340 -15.79 -1.17 25.99
C PRO A 340 -15.62 -2.67 26.23
N GLY A 341 -15.06 -3.36 25.24
CA GLY A 341 -14.84 -4.81 25.24
C GLY A 341 -16.03 -5.67 24.84
N ASP A 342 -17.22 -5.11 24.58
CA ASP A 342 -18.33 -5.89 24.04
C ASP A 342 -17.93 -6.57 22.73
N ARG A 343 -18.19 -7.88 22.65
CA ARG A 343 -17.84 -8.69 21.48
C ARG A 343 -18.70 -8.29 20.28
N ILE A 344 -18.02 -8.01 19.17
CA ILE A 344 -18.61 -7.82 17.85
C ILE A 344 -18.44 -9.11 17.05
N TYR A 345 -19.45 -9.45 16.27
CA TYR A 345 -19.48 -10.67 15.47
C TYR A 345 -20.34 -10.50 14.21
N PHE A 346 -20.26 -11.48 13.31
CA PHE A 346 -20.95 -11.50 12.03
C PHE A 346 -22.24 -12.32 12.15
N GLU A 347 -23.33 -11.79 11.61
CA GLU A 347 -24.65 -12.44 11.61
C GLU A 347 -24.64 -13.81 10.91
N GLY A 348 -25.37 -14.77 11.47
CA GLY A 348 -25.56 -16.12 10.91
C GLY A 348 -24.93 -17.23 11.77
N ALA A 349 -25.63 -18.35 11.89
CA ALA A 349 -25.33 -19.42 12.86
C ALA A 349 -23.89 -19.99 12.81
N LYS A 350 -23.24 -19.92 11.64
CA LYS A 350 -21.83 -20.34 11.39
C LYS A 350 -20.79 -19.39 12.00
N TYR A 351 -21.15 -18.14 12.34
CA TYR A 351 -20.20 -17.10 12.74
C TYR A 351 -20.49 -16.51 14.13
N GLU A 352 -21.75 -16.46 14.57
CA GLU A 352 -22.12 -15.89 15.88
C GLU A 352 -21.58 -16.70 17.07
N ASN A 353 -21.59 -18.04 16.96
CA ASN A 353 -21.23 -18.96 18.05
C ASN A 353 -19.76 -19.39 18.07
N GLU A 354 -19.00 -19.10 17.01
CA GLU A 354 -17.58 -19.43 16.92
C GLU A 354 -16.75 -18.58 17.89
N THR A 355 -15.53 -19.03 18.22
CA THR A 355 -14.58 -18.28 19.07
C THR A 355 -13.43 -17.73 18.21
N PRO A 356 -13.07 -16.43 18.32
CA PRO A 356 -11.92 -15.87 17.61
C PRO A 356 -10.60 -16.55 18.00
N LEU A 357 -9.59 -16.43 17.14
CA LEU A 357 -8.24 -16.93 17.45
C LEU A 357 -7.55 -15.99 18.45
N ASP A 358 -6.80 -16.52 19.42
CA ASP A 358 -6.07 -15.70 20.42
C ASP A 358 -5.16 -14.65 19.75
N VAL A 359 -4.47 -15.05 18.66
CA VAL A 359 -3.64 -14.17 17.83
C VAL A 359 -3.69 -14.62 16.37
N LEU A 360 -4.00 -13.69 15.46
CA LEU A 360 -3.89 -13.90 14.02
C LEU A 360 -2.43 -14.06 13.61
N ASN A 361 -2.10 -15.17 12.94
CA ASN A 361 -0.77 -15.42 12.39
C ASN A 361 -0.62 -14.67 11.05
N PRO A 362 0.29 -13.68 10.92
CA PRO A 362 0.45 -12.91 9.67
C PRO A 362 0.84 -13.77 8.46
N LYS A 363 1.46 -14.94 8.67
CA LYS A 363 1.78 -15.88 7.58
C LYS A 363 0.54 -16.52 6.95
N LYS A 364 -0.60 -16.57 7.68
CA LYS A 364 -1.88 -17.11 7.17
C LYS A 364 -2.73 -16.04 6.45
N LYS A 365 -2.36 -14.75 6.52
CA LYS A 365 -3.05 -13.62 5.88
C LYS A 365 -4.59 -13.62 6.04
N VAL A 366 -5.06 -13.99 7.24
CA VAL A 366 -6.50 -14.24 7.48
C VAL A 366 -7.32 -12.96 7.35
N PHE A 367 -6.82 -11.84 7.86
CA PHE A 367 -7.50 -10.55 7.72
C PHE A 367 -7.52 -10.11 6.27
N GLU A 368 -6.38 -10.17 5.57
CA GLU A 368 -6.23 -9.73 4.19
C GLU A 368 -7.01 -10.59 3.18
N ALA A 369 -7.36 -11.82 3.52
CA ALA A 369 -8.25 -12.67 2.73
C ALA A 369 -9.75 -12.40 2.97
N ILE A 370 -10.11 -11.82 4.11
CA ILE A 370 -11.49 -11.54 4.53
C ILE A 370 -11.88 -10.08 4.26
N GLN A 371 -10.93 -9.15 4.38
CA GLN A 371 -11.09 -7.70 4.21
C GLN A 371 -11.73 -7.29 2.87
N PRO A 372 -11.46 -7.93 1.71
CA PRO A 372 -12.16 -7.62 0.46
C PRO A 372 -13.66 -7.89 0.47
N GLY A 373 -14.19 -8.61 1.48
CA GLY A 373 -15.63 -8.77 1.71
C GLY A 373 -16.22 -7.73 2.68
N PHE A 374 -15.41 -6.95 3.40
CA PHE A 374 -15.92 -5.95 4.35
C PHE A 374 -16.42 -4.69 3.62
N THR A 375 -17.70 -4.37 3.83
CA THR A 375 -18.35 -3.22 3.20
C THR A 375 -19.48 -2.63 4.04
N THR A 376 -20.14 -1.59 3.55
CA THR A 376 -21.34 -0.98 4.17
C THR A 376 -22.55 -1.16 3.27
N LEU A 377 -23.68 -1.53 3.87
CA LEU A 377 -24.94 -1.72 3.18
C LEU A 377 -25.64 -0.38 2.91
N SER A 378 -26.69 -0.40 2.09
CA SER A 378 -27.57 0.77 1.86
C SER A 378 -28.31 1.25 3.11
N THR A 379 -28.30 0.46 4.19
CA THR A 379 -28.78 0.82 5.53
C THR A 379 -27.73 1.54 6.39
N LEU A 380 -26.54 1.85 5.82
CA LEU A 380 -25.33 2.30 6.52
C LEU A 380 -24.80 1.30 7.57
N GLU A 381 -25.27 0.05 7.53
CA GLU A 381 -24.81 -1.03 8.41
C GLU A 381 -23.53 -1.65 7.87
N ALA A 382 -22.53 -1.83 8.73
CA ALA A 382 -21.30 -2.52 8.40
C ALA A 382 -21.57 -4.02 8.24
N ALA A 383 -20.99 -4.64 7.21
CA ALA A 383 -21.24 -6.04 6.87
C ALA A 383 -19.99 -6.71 6.26
N TRP A 384 -19.97 -8.03 6.29
CA TRP A 384 -19.09 -8.86 5.48
C TRP A 384 -19.92 -9.62 4.44
N VAL A 385 -19.61 -9.41 3.16
CA VAL A 385 -20.19 -10.19 2.07
C VAL A 385 -19.28 -11.39 1.78
N ASP A 386 -19.82 -12.60 1.94
CA ASP A 386 -19.06 -13.83 1.68
C ASP A 386 -18.66 -13.88 0.18
N PRO A 387 -17.35 -13.94 -0.16
CA PRO A 387 -16.92 -13.96 -1.54
C PRO A 387 -17.45 -15.15 -2.36
N SER A 388 -17.85 -16.25 -1.69
CA SER A 388 -18.33 -17.48 -2.30
C SER A 388 -19.87 -17.56 -2.39
N THR A 389 -20.60 -17.29 -1.31
CA THR A 389 -22.09 -17.38 -1.32
C THR A 389 -22.77 -16.08 -1.78
N LYS A 390 -22.06 -14.94 -1.69
CA LYS A 390 -22.60 -13.57 -1.86
C LYS A 390 -23.66 -13.17 -0.82
N GLU A 391 -23.77 -13.91 0.27
CA GLU A 391 -24.61 -13.52 1.40
C GLU A 391 -23.94 -12.40 2.21
N ALA A 392 -24.74 -11.46 2.70
CA ALA A 392 -24.27 -10.31 3.47
C ALA A 392 -24.52 -10.54 4.97
N HIS A 393 -23.44 -10.74 5.72
CA HIS A 393 -23.44 -10.98 7.16
C HIS A 393 -23.20 -9.65 7.88
N ARG A 394 -24.23 -9.06 8.50
CA ARG A 394 -24.09 -7.78 9.21
C ARG A 394 -23.20 -7.92 10.44
N ILE A 395 -22.41 -6.89 10.71
CA ILE A 395 -21.53 -6.78 11.87
C ILE A 395 -22.36 -6.24 13.04
N ARG A 396 -22.45 -6.98 14.15
CA ARG A 396 -23.33 -6.66 15.27
C ARG A 396 -22.71 -6.95 16.63
N THR A 397 -23.18 -6.26 17.66
CA THR A 397 -23.04 -6.65 19.08
C THR A 397 -24.31 -7.39 19.54
N ALA A 398 -24.43 -7.64 20.84
CA ALA A 398 -25.70 -8.06 21.44
C ALA A 398 -26.80 -6.98 21.33
N ASP A 399 -26.44 -5.70 21.34
CA ASP A 399 -27.39 -4.57 21.41
C ASP A 399 -27.88 -4.07 20.05
N GLY A 400 -27.22 -4.44 18.95
CA GLY A 400 -27.61 -4.03 17.60
C GLY A 400 -26.49 -4.07 16.56
N PHE A 401 -26.74 -3.50 15.40
CA PHE A 401 -25.80 -3.46 14.27
C PHE A 401 -24.80 -2.31 14.37
N CYS A 402 -23.54 -2.58 14.01
CA CYS A 402 -22.52 -1.56 13.82
C CYS A 402 -22.82 -0.77 12.52
N ARG A 403 -22.64 0.55 12.56
CA ARG A 403 -23.03 1.47 11.48
C ARG A 403 -21.96 2.51 11.18
N VAL A 404 -22.06 3.13 10.02
CA VAL A 404 -21.26 4.30 9.63
C VAL A 404 -22.19 5.51 9.44
N ALA A 405 -21.66 6.73 9.33
CA ALA A 405 -22.50 7.93 9.29
C ALA A 405 -22.93 8.35 7.87
N LYS A 406 -22.16 8.03 6.81
CA LYS A 406 -22.37 8.58 5.46
C LYS A 406 -22.15 7.59 4.32
N PHE A 407 -21.13 6.74 4.37
CA PHE A 407 -20.68 5.99 3.19
C PHE A 407 -21.44 4.67 3.00
N VAL A 408 -22.10 4.53 1.85
CA VAL A 408 -22.71 3.28 1.36
C VAL A 408 -21.76 2.62 0.35
N GLY A 409 -21.55 1.29 0.44
CA GLY A 409 -20.60 0.58 -0.42
C GLY A 409 -19.13 0.92 -0.13
N ALA A 410 -18.84 1.44 1.07
CA ALA A 410 -17.49 1.68 1.54
C ALA A 410 -16.66 0.38 1.58
N SER A 411 -15.33 0.50 1.63
CA SER A 411 -14.48 -0.62 2.05
C SER A 411 -14.09 -0.41 3.52
N LEU A 412 -14.20 -1.45 4.35
CA LEU A 412 -13.70 -1.36 5.73
C LEU A 412 -12.25 -1.82 5.80
N SER A 413 -11.41 -1.05 6.51
CA SER A 413 -9.98 -1.29 6.68
C SER A 413 -9.54 -0.93 8.09
#